data_AF-A0A5C3QM22-F1
#
_entry.id   AF-A0A5C3QM22-F1
#
_cell.length_a   1.000
_cell.length_b   1.000
_cell.length_c   1.000
_cell.angle_alpha   90.00
_cell.angle_beta   90.00
_cell.angle_gamma   90.00
#
_symmetry.space_group_name_H-M   'P 1'
#
loop_
_entity.id
_entity.type
_entity.pdbx_description
1 polymer ?
#
loop_
_entity_poly.entity_id
_entity_poly.type
_entity_poly.pdbx_seq_one_letter_code
_entity_poly.pdbx_strand_id
1 'polypeptide(L)'
;MQLLSLLVPLALLAPALAGTHNARSEQFSRHRKSRTASEDVHSLERRLTANGGHVRYSYYEPETFGAMTACGKWRNSNDAIVAIPIQQFSNSMCGQHISISYKGRTVSATIDDACVGCPDDSLDLTPMLFRGLDDTLDAGYLWGGSWSSGGSGGGKPPSKPDPKPEPEQPKPQPPKEDKPKDDKPKDPTPPPPPPPPPAPEPVKEEPKEPKIKLSANRPATCGHKKDRRATAMFKV
;
A
#
# COMPACT_ATOMS: atom_id res chain seq x y z
N MET A 1 -33.08 88.31 60.19
CA MET A 1 -34.47 87.92 59.91
C MET A 1 -34.51 87.23 58.56
N GLN A 2 -35.26 86.13 58.51
CA GLN A 2 -35.91 85.48 57.35
C GLN A 2 -35.31 85.69 55.95
N LEU A 3 -34.78 84.64 55.32
CA LEU A 3 -35.48 83.61 54.52
C LEU A 3 -35.78 84.02 53.06
N LEU A 4 -35.48 83.04 52.18
CA LEU A 4 -36.15 82.68 50.93
C LEU A 4 -35.68 83.24 49.58
N SER A 5 -35.70 82.28 48.63
CA SER A 5 -35.77 82.36 47.15
C SER A 5 -34.43 82.32 46.42
N LEU A 6 -33.99 81.22 45.80
CA LEU A 6 -34.53 80.22 44.86
C LEU A 6 -33.93 80.40 43.45
N LEU A 7 -33.19 79.34 43.07
CA LEU A 7 -32.95 78.78 41.73
C LEU A 7 -32.21 79.60 40.67
N VAL A 8 -30.93 79.26 40.44
CA VAL A 8 -30.24 79.31 39.13
C VAL A 8 -29.22 78.14 39.08
N PRO A 9 -29.04 77.46 37.93
CA PRO A 9 -28.84 76.01 37.91
C PRO A 9 -27.40 75.54 37.96
N LEU A 10 -27.32 74.27 38.34
CA LEU A 10 -26.23 73.32 38.28
C LEU A 10 -25.36 73.47 37.01
N ALA A 11 -24.14 73.95 37.19
CA ALA A 11 -23.05 73.82 36.25
C ALA A 11 -21.73 73.64 36.99
N LEU A 12 -20.91 72.72 36.46
CA LEU A 12 -19.49 72.46 36.73
C LEU A 12 -19.15 71.75 38.05
N LEU A 13 -18.23 70.77 38.11
CA LEU A 13 -17.56 69.90 37.14
C LEU A 13 -16.72 68.91 37.99
N ALA A 14 -16.32 67.80 37.36
CA ALA A 14 -15.15 66.95 37.67
C ALA A 14 -15.36 65.69 38.58
N PRO A 15 -14.43 64.69 38.58
CA PRO A 15 -14.24 63.67 37.53
C PRO A 15 -13.87 62.25 38.07
N ALA A 16 -13.95 61.19 37.25
CA ALA A 16 -13.17 59.93 37.37
C ALA A 16 -13.42 59.03 36.13
N LEU A 17 -12.45 58.86 35.22
CA LEU A 17 -11.38 57.82 35.16
C LEU A 17 -11.76 56.60 34.30
N ALA A 18 -11.24 56.57 33.06
CA ALA A 18 -10.60 55.39 32.45
C ALA A 18 -9.98 55.82 31.11
N GLY A 19 -8.71 56.21 31.15
CA GLY A 19 -7.92 56.61 30.00
C GLY A 19 -7.53 55.42 29.12
N THR A 20 -7.55 55.67 27.81
CA THR A 20 -7.00 54.84 26.75
C THR A 20 -5.52 55.13 26.59
N HIS A 21 -4.66 54.11 26.55
CA HIS A 21 -3.38 54.19 25.85
C HIS A 21 -3.09 52.88 25.12
N ASN A 22 -3.03 53.03 23.81
CA ASN A 22 -2.63 52.06 22.81
C ASN A 22 -1.15 52.34 22.49
N ALA A 23 -0.22 51.40 22.73
CA ALA A 23 1.00 51.20 21.92
C ALA A 23 2.01 50.24 22.56
N ARG A 24 2.14 49.06 21.92
CA ARG A 24 3.39 48.56 21.34
C ARG A 24 4.51 48.07 22.29
N SER A 25 4.44 46.79 22.64
CA SER A 25 5.62 45.92 22.71
C SER A 25 5.30 44.63 21.97
N GLU A 26 6.23 44.25 21.10
CA GLU A 26 6.18 43.16 20.14
C GLU A 26 6.23 41.78 20.82
N GLN A 27 5.78 40.79 20.04
CA GLN A 27 6.10 39.36 20.06
C GLN A 27 5.14 38.40 20.79
N PHE A 28 4.58 37.49 19.98
CA PHE A 28 3.92 36.22 20.30
C PHE A 28 2.43 36.25 20.71
N SER A 29 1.56 36.69 19.81
CA SER A 29 0.20 36.10 19.68
C SER A 29 -0.32 36.17 18.26
N ARG A 30 0.38 35.48 17.37
CA ARG A 30 -0.17 35.03 16.09
C ARG A 30 -0.28 33.50 16.15
N HIS A 31 -1.33 32.95 16.75
CA HIS A 31 -1.80 31.62 16.37
C HIS A 31 -3.32 31.49 16.43
N ARG A 32 -3.85 31.48 15.20
CA ARG A 32 -5.00 30.71 14.69
C ARG A 32 -6.32 30.82 15.44
N LYS A 33 -7.27 31.49 14.75
CA LYS A 33 -8.62 30.98 14.54
C LYS A 33 -8.60 29.46 14.50
N SER A 34 -8.94 28.83 15.61
CA SER A 34 -9.32 27.43 15.62
C SER A 34 -10.67 27.38 14.92
N ARG A 35 -10.63 27.02 13.63
CA ARG A 35 -11.73 26.33 13.00
C ARG A 35 -11.92 25.06 13.83
N THR A 36 -12.89 25.05 14.75
CA THR A 36 -13.48 23.81 15.22
C THR A 36 -14.23 23.23 14.03
N ALA A 37 -13.49 22.53 13.17
CA ALA A 37 -14.07 21.63 12.20
C ALA A 37 -14.84 20.59 13.02
N SER A 38 -16.15 20.62 12.82
CA SER A 38 -17.13 19.62 13.25
C SER A 38 -16.53 18.22 13.27
N GLU A 39 -16.27 17.69 14.47
CA GLU A 39 -16.09 16.26 14.69
C GLU A 39 -17.47 15.61 14.61
N ASP A 40 -17.91 15.36 13.38
CA ASP A 40 -19.13 14.61 13.10
C ASP A 40 -18.79 13.11 13.20
N VAL A 41 -18.87 12.60 14.42
CA VAL A 41 -18.66 11.18 14.73
C VAL A 41 -19.98 10.45 14.48
N HIS A 42 -20.33 10.26 13.21
CA HIS A 42 -21.40 9.35 12.79
C HIS A 42 -21.03 8.68 11.45
N SER A 43 -20.85 7.35 11.50
CA SER A 43 -20.48 6.45 10.39
C SER A 43 -19.11 6.74 9.75
N LEU A 44 -18.04 6.40 10.47
CA LEU A 44 -16.68 6.26 9.92
C LEU A 44 -16.60 5.04 8.99
N GLU A 45 -17.23 5.12 7.82
CA GLU A 45 -16.68 4.38 6.69
C GLU A 45 -15.32 5.00 6.42
N ARG A 46 -14.25 4.29 6.82
CA ARG A 46 -12.87 4.72 6.64
C ARG A 46 -12.66 4.97 5.14
N ARG A 47 -12.74 6.23 4.71
CA ARG A 47 -12.42 6.63 3.34
C ARG A 47 -10.94 6.38 3.12
N LEU A 48 -10.62 5.23 2.53
CA LEU A 48 -9.28 4.88 2.11
C LEU A 48 -8.94 5.80 0.95
N THR A 49 -7.99 6.72 1.16
CA THR A 49 -7.63 7.74 0.18
C THR A 49 -6.13 7.83 0.13
N ALA A 50 -5.57 7.69 -1.06
CA ALA A 50 -4.14 7.77 -1.32
C ALA A 50 -3.87 8.73 -2.47
N ASN A 51 -2.84 9.57 -2.33
CA ASN A 51 -2.42 10.52 -3.35
C ASN A 51 -0.90 10.77 -3.22
N GLY A 52 -0.20 10.99 -4.33
CA GLY A 52 1.16 11.53 -4.31
C GLY A 52 2.18 10.73 -5.11
N GLY A 53 3.45 11.16 -5.05
CA GLY A 53 4.54 10.56 -5.83
C GLY A 53 5.04 9.20 -5.34
N HIS A 54 4.65 8.77 -4.14
CA HIS A 54 5.00 7.45 -3.59
C HIS A 54 4.03 6.35 -4.03
N VAL A 55 2.84 6.71 -4.49
CA VAL A 55 1.85 5.76 -5.01
C VAL A 55 2.40 5.13 -6.28
N ARG A 56 2.36 3.81 -6.38
CA ARG A 56 2.68 3.06 -7.60
C ARG A 56 1.57 2.10 -7.93
N TYR A 57 1.28 1.92 -9.21
CA TYR A 57 0.41 0.83 -9.69
C TYR A 57 1.24 -0.20 -10.45
N SER A 58 1.11 -1.48 -10.09
CA SER A 58 1.57 -2.63 -10.89
C SER A 58 0.38 -3.40 -11.43
N TYR A 59 0.64 -4.54 -12.06
CA TYR A 59 -0.40 -5.51 -12.37
C TYR A 59 0.01 -6.95 -12.03
N TYR A 60 -1.01 -7.78 -11.80
CA TYR A 60 -0.90 -9.23 -11.59
C TYR A 60 -2.04 -9.96 -12.30
N GLU A 61 -1.82 -11.25 -12.59
CA GLU A 61 -2.79 -12.14 -13.23
C GLU A 61 -3.33 -13.12 -12.17
N PRO A 62 -4.55 -12.90 -11.62
CA PRO A 62 -5.07 -13.69 -10.49
C PRO A 62 -5.11 -15.21 -10.77
N GLU A 63 -5.29 -15.60 -12.03
CA GLU A 63 -5.46 -16.97 -12.49
C GLU A 63 -4.14 -17.77 -12.59
N THR A 64 -2.98 -17.10 -12.64
CA THR A 64 -1.70 -17.72 -13.05
C THR A 64 -1.22 -18.85 -12.13
N PHE A 65 -1.71 -18.90 -10.89
CA PHE A 65 -1.40 -19.97 -9.93
C PHE A 65 -2.59 -20.84 -9.54
N GLY A 66 -3.73 -20.68 -10.19
CA GLY A 66 -4.95 -21.40 -9.80
C GLY A 66 -5.27 -21.17 -8.32
N ALA A 67 -5.08 -19.94 -7.83
CA ALA A 67 -5.42 -19.54 -6.47
C ALA A 67 -6.65 -18.63 -6.45
N MET A 68 -7.40 -18.68 -5.36
CA MET A 68 -8.43 -17.69 -5.08
C MET A 68 -7.76 -16.43 -4.53
N THR A 69 -8.37 -15.29 -4.80
CA THR A 69 -7.94 -14.02 -4.19
C THR A 69 -8.11 -14.06 -2.67
N ALA A 70 -7.52 -13.13 -1.94
CA ALA A 70 -7.68 -12.99 -0.49
C ALA A 70 -9.15 -12.83 -0.05
N CYS A 71 -10.02 -12.33 -0.93
CA CYS A 71 -11.47 -12.27 -0.70
C CYS A 71 -12.23 -13.57 -1.03
N GLY A 72 -11.51 -14.65 -1.35
CA GLY A 72 -12.08 -15.97 -1.56
C GLY A 72 -12.87 -16.09 -2.86
N LYS A 73 -12.39 -15.49 -3.95
CA LYS A 73 -13.04 -15.62 -5.27
C LYS A 73 -12.04 -16.04 -6.35
N TRP A 74 -12.55 -16.77 -7.33
CA TRP A 74 -11.85 -17.05 -8.58
C TRP A 74 -12.01 -15.87 -9.52
N ARG A 75 -10.89 -15.24 -9.88
CA ARG A 75 -10.83 -14.05 -10.73
C ARG A 75 -9.84 -14.27 -11.86
N ASN A 76 -9.88 -13.41 -12.85
CA ASN A 76 -8.95 -13.45 -13.97
C ASN A 76 -8.48 -12.05 -14.41
N SER A 77 -7.54 -12.01 -15.34
CA SER A 77 -6.92 -10.78 -15.86
C SER A 77 -7.90 -9.78 -16.48
N ASN A 78 -9.11 -10.23 -16.84
CA ASN A 78 -10.18 -9.40 -17.40
C ASN A 78 -11.22 -8.95 -16.37
N ASP A 79 -11.00 -9.20 -15.08
CA ASP A 79 -11.83 -8.67 -14.01
C ASP A 79 -11.36 -7.28 -13.59
N ALA A 80 -12.29 -6.35 -13.34
CA ALA A 80 -11.95 -5.03 -12.82
C ALA A 80 -11.71 -5.07 -11.29
N ILE A 81 -10.66 -5.77 -10.86
CA ILE A 81 -10.27 -5.89 -9.44
C ILE A 81 -8.87 -5.41 -9.13
N VAL A 82 -8.67 -5.10 -7.87
CA VAL A 82 -7.40 -4.63 -7.34
C VAL A 82 -7.01 -5.39 -6.07
N ALA A 83 -5.71 -5.60 -5.92
CA ALA A 83 -5.09 -6.02 -4.68
C ALA A 83 -4.60 -4.80 -3.88
N ILE A 84 -5.00 -4.73 -2.60
CA ILE A 84 -4.56 -3.69 -1.66
C ILE A 84 -3.32 -4.20 -0.90
N PRO A 85 -2.34 -3.34 -0.53
CA PRO A 85 -1.21 -3.75 0.29
C PRO A 85 -1.68 -4.49 1.55
N ILE A 86 -1.04 -5.62 1.86
CA ILE A 86 -1.50 -6.50 2.95
C ILE A 86 -1.57 -5.78 4.31
N GLN A 87 -0.72 -4.77 4.53
CA GLN A 87 -0.71 -3.96 5.75
C GLN A 87 -1.95 -3.06 5.89
N GLN A 88 -2.61 -2.75 4.77
CA GLN A 88 -3.81 -1.92 4.70
C GLN A 88 -5.08 -2.75 4.44
N PHE A 89 -4.93 -3.99 3.98
CA PHE A 89 -6.03 -4.88 3.65
C PHE A 89 -6.76 -5.41 4.89
N SER A 90 -8.08 -5.57 4.76
CA SER A 90 -8.95 -6.26 5.69
C SER A 90 -10.04 -6.98 4.90
N ASN A 91 -10.48 -8.15 5.35
CA ASN A 91 -11.59 -8.88 4.72
C ASN A 91 -12.88 -8.05 4.62
N SER A 92 -13.07 -7.05 5.50
CA SER A 92 -14.21 -6.13 5.43
C SER A 92 -14.19 -5.23 4.18
N MET A 93 -13.05 -5.12 3.50
CA MET A 93 -12.89 -4.32 2.28
C MET A 93 -13.28 -5.08 1.02
N CYS A 94 -13.44 -6.40 1.11
CA CYS A 94 -13.84 -7.22 -0.02
C CYS A 94 -15.16 -6.73 -0.60
N GLY A 95 -15.19 -6.48 -1.91
CA GLY A 95 -16.36 -5.97 -2.61
C GLY A 95 -16.52 -4.45 -2.57
N GLN A 96 -15.71 -3.72 -1.80
CA GLN A 96 -15.73 -2.26 -1.83
C GLN A 96 -15.23 -1.73 -3.16
N HIS A 97 -15.86 -0.67 -3.65
CA HIS A 97 -15.48 0.01 -4.88
C HIS A 97 -14.54 1.18 -4.61
N ILE A 98 -13.52 1.31 -5.46
CA ILE A 98 -12.59 2.44 -5.46
C ILE A 98 -12.49 3.06 -6.85
N SER A 99 -12.19 4.36 -6.87
CA SER A 99 -11.77 5.07 -8.08
C SER A 99 -10.26 5.19 -8.08
N ILE A 100 -9.61 4.84 -9.18
CA ILE A 100 -8.16 4.88 -9.37
C ILE A 100 -7.85 5.83 -10.51
N SER A 101 -6.98 6.81 -10.28
CA SER A 101 -6.63 7.84 -11.27
C SER A 101 -5.13 7.91 -11.51
N TYR A 102 -4.76 8.10 -12.77
CA TYR A 102 -3.39 8.26 -13.25
C TYR A 102 -3.37 9.07 -14.54
N LYS A 103 -2.50 10.09 -14.64
CA LYS A 103 -2.31 10.94 -15.83
C LYS A 103 -3.62 11.40 -16.52
N GLY A 104 -4.61 11.81 -15.74
CA GLY A 104 -5.91 12.31 -16.25
C GLY A 104 -6.90 11.22 -16.69
N ARG A 105 -6.54 9.94 -16.58
CA ARG A 105 -7.46 8.80 -16.74
C ARG A 105 -7.92 8.31 -15.38
N THR A 106 -9.16 7.84 -15.31
CA THR A 106 -9.76 7.28 -14.10
C THR A 106 -10.52 5.99 -14.42
N VAL A 107 -10.28 4.95 -13.64
CA VAL A 107 -10.99 3.66 -13.72
C VAL A 107 -11.66 3.34 -12.39
N SER A 108 -12.73 2.53 -12.44
CA SER A 108 -13.39 1.98 -11.26
C SER A 108 -12.98 0.52 -11.06
N ALA A 109 -12.65 0.15 -9.82
CA ALA A 109 -12.22 -1.19 -9.44
C ALA A 109 -12.95 -1.69 -8.20
N THR A 110 -13.02 -3.01 -8.04
CA THR A 110 -13.45 -3.66 -6.81
C THR A 110 -12.24 -4.22 -6.06
N ILE A 111 -12.14 -3.93 -4.76
CA ILE A 111 -11.15 -4.55 -3.89
C ILE A 111 -11.54 -6.03 -3.73
N ASP A 112 -10.65 -6.91 -4.16
CA ASP A 112 -10.92 -8.36 -4.10
C ASP A 112 -9.68 -9.17 -3.71
N ASP A 113 -8.51 -8.56 -3.51
CA ASP A 113 -7.28 -9.28 -3.17
C ASP A 113 -6.34 -8.47 -2.24
N ALA A 114 -5.32 -9.15 -1.72
CA ALA A 114 -4.27 -8.59 -0.87
C ALA A 114 -2.89 -8.78 -1.50
N CYS A 115 -2.11 -7.70 -1.59
CA CYS A 115 -0.76 -7.71 -2.15
C CYS A 115 0.29 -7.73 -1.04
N VAL A 116 1.01 -8.85 -0.91
CA VAL A 116 2.04 -9.04 0.14
C VAL A 116 3.28 -8.16 -0.09
N GLY A 117 3.64 -7.90 -1.36
CA GLY A 117 4.85 -7.17 -1.74
C GLY A 117 4.63 -5.70 -2.10
N CYS A 118 3.40 -5.20 -2.03
CA CYS A 118 3.10 -3.83 -2.41
C CYS A 118 3.51 -2.85 -1.31
N PRO A 119 4.18 -1.73 -1.64
CA PRO A 119 4.36 -0.62 -0.71
C PRO A 119 3.01 -0.07 -0.24
N ASP A 120 3.02 0.65 0.88
CA ASP A 120 1.85 1.37 1.36
C ASP A 120 1.27 2.28 0.25
N ASP A 121 -0.05 2.36 0.21
CA ASP A 121 -0.84 3.14 -0.76
C ASP A 121 -0.70 2.72 -2.23
N SER A 122 0.15 1.75 -2.55
CA SER A 122 0.36 1.24 -3.91
C SER A 122 -0.58 0.10 -4.24
N LEU A 123 -1.10 0.05 -5.47
CA LEU A 123 -2.09 -0.95 -5.88
C LEU A 123 -1.49 -1.96 -6.84
N ASP A 124 -1.91 -3.23 -6.73
CA ASP A 124 -1.69 -4.22 -7.78
C ASP A 124 -2.98 -4.44 -8.57
N LEU A 125 -2.99 -4.02 -9.83
CA LEU A 125 -4.17 -4.01 -10.68
C LEU A 125 -4.29 -5.32 -11.46
N THR A 126 -5.46 -5.64 -12.00
CA THR A 126 -5.50 -6.58 -13.13
C THR A 126 -5.02 -5.91 -14.42
N PRO A 127 -4.59 -6.69 -15.43
CA PRO A 127 -4.27 -6.18 -16.76
C PRO A 127 -5.36 -5.31 -17.38
N MET A 128 -6.64 -5.64 -17.17
CA MET A 128 -7.75 -4.80 -17.62
C MET A 128 -7.72 -3.39 -17.04
N LEU A 129 -7.52 -3.26 -15.72
CA LEU A 129 -7.48 -1.96 -15.06
C LEU A 129 -6.22 -1.17 -15.40
N PHE A 130 -5.08 -1.85 -15.46
CA PHE A 130 -3.83 -1.23 -15.88
C PHE A 130 -3.96 -0.65 -17.29
N ARG A 131 -4.55 -1.42 -18.22
CA ARG A 131 -4.83 -0.97 -19.59
C ARG A 131 -5.81 0.21 -19.67
N GLY A 132 -6.69 0.34 -18.68
CA GLY A 132 -7.57 1.51 -18.56
C GLY A 132 -6.85 2.79 -18.14
N LEU A 133 -5.65 2.69 -17.55
CA LEU A 133 -4.82 3.82 -17.10
C LEU A 133 -3.64 4.09 -18.03
N ASP A 134 -3.10 3.08 -18.71
CA ASP A 134 -2.03 3.17 -19.70
C ASP A 134 -2.28 2.14 -20.80
N ASP A 135 -2.16 2.48 -22.08
CA ASP A 135 -2.69 1.65 -23.17
C ASP A 135 -1.98 0.28 -23.32
N THR A 136 -0.79 0.12 -22.72
CA THR A 136 -0.02 -1.13 -22.73
C THR A 136 0.43 -1.53 -21.32
N LEU A 137 0.93 -2.76 -21.18
CA LEU A 137 1.51 -3.26 -19.92
C LEU A 137 3.03 -3.01 -19.84
N ASP A 138 3.65 -2.47 -20.89
CA ASP A 138 5.11 -2.46 -21.07
C ASP A 138 5.82 -1.61 -20.01
N ALA A 139 5.12 -0.62 -19.45
CA ALA A 139 5.64 0.20 -18.37
C ALA A 139 5.98 -0.65 -17.13
N GLY A 140 5.26 -1.76 -16.89
CA GLY A 140 5.31 -2.59 -15.69
C GLY A 140 4.76 -1.89 -14.45
N TYR A 141 5.10 -0.62 -14.29
CA TYR A 141 4.77 0.23 -13.16
C TYR A 141 4.32 1.62 -13.61
N LEU A 142 3.19 2.08 -13.06
CA LEU A 142 2.73 3.46 -13.18
C LEU A 142 3.07 4.21 -11.89
N TRP A 143 3.92 5.23 -11.98
CA TRP A 143 4.39 5.98 -10.81
C TRP A 143 3.58 7.27 -10.62
N GLY A 144 3.09 7.45 -9.39
CA GLY A 144 2.17 8.50 -9.00
C GLY A 144 0.70 8.15 -9.23
N GLY A 145 -0.17 9.12 -8.96
CA GLY A 145 -1.62 8.98 -9.10
C GLY A 145 -2.34 9.11 -7.77
N SER A 146 -3.60 8.72 -7.77
CA SER A 146 -4.46 8.73 -6.60
C SER A 146 -5.57 7.70 -6.67
N TRP A 147 -6.01 7.21 -5.51
CA TRP A 147 -7.21 6.41 -5.42
C TRP A 147 -8.00 6.70 -4.15
N SER A 148 -9.30 6.45 -4.18
CA SER A 148 -10.18 6.68 -3.03
C SER A 148 -11.36 5.70 -2.98
N SER A 149 -11.73 5.24 -1.79
CA SER A 149 -13.01 4.56 -1.53
C SER A 149 -14.15 5.58 -1.43
N GLY A 150 -15.33 5.23 -1.96
CA GLY A 150 -16.53 6.09 -1.91
C GLY A 150 -16.64 7.11 -3.04
N GLY A 151 -15.91 6.93 -4.14
CA GLY A 151 -16.11 7.71 -5.36
C GLY A 151 -17.46 7.38 -5.99
N SER A 152 -18.43 8.29 -5.89
CA SER A 152 -19.71 8.20 -6.59
C SER A 152 -19.49 8.16 -8.11
N GLY A 153 -19.39 6.95 -8.68
CA GLY A 153 -19.83 6.58 -10.04
C GLY A 153 -19.39 7.41 -11.25
N GLY A 154 -18.39 8.29 -11.15
CA GLY A 154 -17.97 9.14 -12.27
C GLY A 154 -16.99 8.49 -13.26
N GLY A 155 -16.32 7.41 -12.83
CA GLY A 155 -15.47 6.60 -13.72
C GLY A 155 -16.32 5.52 -14.36
N LYS A 156 -16.52 5.58 -15.68
CA LYS A 156 -17.05 4.44 -16.43
C LYS A 156 -16.15 3.24 -16.10
N PRO A 157 -16.69 2.09 -15.64
CA PRO A 157 -15.89 0.88 -15.57
C PRO A 157 -15.17 0.73 -16.91
N PRO A 158 -13.85 0.45 -16.92
CA PRO A 158 -13.19 0.17 -18.18
C PRO A 158 -14.06 -0.89 -18.87
N SER A 159 -14.61 -0.50 -20.02
CA SER A 159 -15.42 -1.42 -20.78
C SER A 159 -14.50 -2.58 -21.10
N LYS A 160 -14.93 -3.82 -20.85
CA LYS A 160 -14.16 -4.98 -21.28
C LYS A 160 -13.71 -4.68 -22.72
N PRO A 161 -12.41 -4.74 -23.04
CA PRO A 161 -11.97 -4.52 -24.41
C PRO A 161 -12.91 -5.31 -25.32
N ASP A 162 -13.52 -4.64 -26.28
CA ASP A 162 -14.13 -5.35 -27.40
C ASP A 162 -13.06 -6.34 -27.89
N PRO A 163 -13.41 -7.59 -28.23
CA PRO A 163 -12.44 -8.54 -28.75
C PRO A 163 -11.71 -7.87 -29.92
N LYS A 164 -10.49 -7.41 -29.68
CA LYS A 164 -9.53 -7.16 -30.74
C LYS A 164 -9.49 -8.48 -31.50
N PRO A 165 -9.64 -8.51 -32.84
CA PRO A 165 -9.59 -9.76 -33.58
C PRO A 165 -8.32 -10.48 -33.14
N GLU A 166 -8.54 -11.58 -32.43
CA GLU A 166 -7.52 -12.56 -32.13
C GLU A 166 -6.88 -12.90 -33.48
N PRO A 167 -5.53 -12.89 -33.62
CA PRO A 167 -4.92 -13.59 -34.74
C PRO A 167 -5.51 -14.99 -34.71
N GLU A 168 -6.31 -15.35 -35.72
CA GLU A 168 -7.14 -16.55 -35.72
C GLU A 168 -6.33 -17.73 -35.16
N GLN A 169 -6.63 -18.14 -33.94
CA GLN A 169 -6.29 -19.49 -33.52
C GLN A 169 -7.07 -20.41 -34.46
N PRO A 170 -6.39 -21.32 -35.18
CA PRO A 170 -7.09 -22.24 -36.07
C PRO A 170 -8.12 -23.04 -35.26
N LYS A 171 -9.39 -22.98 -35.68
CA LYS A 171 -10.46 -23.83 -35.13
C LYS A 171 -9.98 -25.29 -35.06
N PRO A 172 -10.27 -26.04 -33.99
CA PRO A 172 -10.14 -27.49 -34.02
C PRO A 172 -10.97 -28.04 -35.18
N GLN A 173 -10.30 -28.54 -36.22
CA GLN A 173 -10.96 -29.24 -37.31
C GLN A 173 -11.56 -30.54 -36.75
N PRO A 174 -12.77 -30.96 -37.17
CA PRO A 174 -13.30 -32.27 -36.81
C PRO A 174 -12.34 -33.37 -37.28
N PRO A 175 -12.22 -34.50 -36.56
CA PRO A 175 -11.32 -35.58 -36.95
C PRO A 175 -11.67 -36.04 -38.36
N LYS A 176 -10.73 -35.87 -39.30
CA LYS A 176 -10.84 -36.50 -40.61
C LYS A 176 -10.54 -37.98 -40.40
N GLU A 177 -11.50 -38.80 -40.82
CA GLU A 177 -11.40 -40.24 -40.88
C GLU A 177 -10.37 -40.59 -41.98
N ASP A 178 -9.14 -40.89 -41.56
CA ASP A 178 -8.04 -41.23 -42.47
C ASP A 178 -8.20 -42.68 -42.96
N LYS A 179 -8.51 -42.82 -44.26
CA LYS A 179 -8.37 -44.04 -45.07
C LYS A 179 -6.88 -44.47 -45.10
N PRO A 180 -6.55 -45.77 -45.25
CA PRO A 180 -5.21 -46.30 -44.96
C PRO A 180 -4.12 -45.71 -45.85
N LYS A 181 -2.98 -45.32 -45.26
CA LYS A 181 -1.78 -44.84 -45.96
C LYS A 181 -0.81 -45.99 -46.17
N ASP A 182 -0.39 -46.13 -47.43
CA ASP A 182 0.60 -47.07 -47.92
C ASP A 182 1.92 -47.03 -47.13
N ASP A 183 2.45 -48.22 -46.86
CA ASP A 183 3.73 -48.47 -46.21
C ASP A 183 4.90 -47.90 -47.02
N LYS A 184 5.62 -46.93 -46.45
CA LYS A 184 7.00 -46.62 -46.83
C LYS A 184 7.91 -46.82 -45.61
N PRO A 185 9.00 -47.60 -45.72
CA PRO A 185 9.85 -47.92 -44.56
C PRO A 185 10.51 -46.67 -43.96
N LYS A 186 10.44 -46.55 -42.63
CA LYS A 186 11.20 -45.58 -41.82
C LYS A 186 12.67 -45.99 -41.78
N ASP A 187 13.56 -45.05 -42.06
CA ASP A 187 14.97 -45.14 -41.70
C ASP A 187 15.13 -45.40 -40.18
N PRO A 188 16.10 -46.22 -39.76
CA PRO A 188 16.33 -46.51 -38.35
C PRO A 188 16.89 -45.28 -37.63
N THR A 189 16.19 -44.87 -36.57
CA THR A 189 16.61 -43.85 -35.62
C THR A 189 17.98 -44.20 -35.02
N PRO A 190 18.95 -43.27 -34.92
CA PRO A 190 20.22 -43.55 -34.25
C PRO A 190 19.99 -43.84 -32.75
N PRO A 191 20.82 -44.72 -32.14
CA PRO A 191 20.67 -45.07 -30.74
C PRO A 191 20.93 -43.85 -29.83
N PRO A 192 20.32 -43.81 -28.64
CA PRO A 192 20.51 -42.74 -27.68
C PRO A 192 21.98 -42.67 -27.21
N PRO A 193 22.47 -41.48 -26.84
CA PRO A 193 23.81 -41.33 -26.29
C PRO A 193 23.96 -42.11 -24.97
N PRO A 194 25.16 -42.61 -24.66
CA PRO A 194 25.40 -43.34 -23.42
C PRO A 194 25.17 -42.44 -22.19
N PRO A 195 24.76 -43.02 -21.05
CA PRO A 195 24.55 -42.28 -19.81
C PRO A 195 25.86 -41.64 -19.33
N PRO A 196 25.80 -40.47 -18.66
CA PRO A 196 26.97 -39.86 -18.06
C PRO A 196 27.58 -40.79 -17.00
N PRO A 197 28.91 -40.74 -16.80
CA PRO A 197 29.58 -41.53 -15.78
C PRO A 197 29.06 -41.16 -14.38
N PRO A 198 29.06 -42.13 -13.44
CA PRO A 198 28.63 -41.87 -12.07
C PRO A 198 29.48 -40.77 -11.43
N ALA A 199 28.83 -39.89 -10.68
CA ALA A 199 29.50 -38.87 -9.88
C ALA A 199 30.50 -39.55 -8.91
N PRO A 200 31.71 -39.00 -8.72
CA PRO A 200 32.67 -39.55 -7.79
C PRO A 200 32.09 -39.59 -6.37
N GLU A 201 32.26 -40.72 -5.69
CA GLU A 201 31.85 -40.91 -4.30
C GLU A 201 32.46 -39.84 -3.39
N PRO A 202 31.75 -39.37 -2.34
CA PRO A 202 32.31 -38.44 -1.38
C PRO A 202 33.43 -39.12 -0.61
N VAL A 203 34.67 -38.69 -0.86
CA VAL A 203 35.84 -39.07 -0.07
C VAL A 203 35.59 -38.60 1.37
N LYS A 204 35.51 -39.56 2.30
CA LYS A 204 35.53 -39.30 3.74
C LYS A 204 36.91 -38.74 4.09
N GLU A 205 37.00 -37.41 4.19
CA GLU A 205 38.18 -36.76 4.75
C GLU A 205 38.06 -36.77 6.28
N GLU A 206 38.94 -37.54 6.91
CA GLU A 206 39.13 -37.65 8.34
C GLU A 206 39.58 -36.29 8.92
N PRO A 207 38.93 -35.74 9.97
CA PRO A 207 39.31 -34.44 10.51
C PRO A 207 40.69 -34.52 11.17
N LYS A 208 41.72 -33.92 10.55
CA LYS A 208 42.97 -33.62 11.25
C LYS A 208 42.74 -32.46 12.21
N GLU A 209 42.89 -32.77 13.49
CA GLU A 209 42.90 -31.84 14.63
C GLU A 209 43.81 -30.62 14.36
N PRO A 210 43.30 -29.38 14.42
CA PRO A 210 44.16 -28.20 14.42
C PRO A 210 44.75 -28.01 15.82
N LYS A 211 46.07 -28.21 15.95
CA LYS A 211 46.84 -27.76 17.12
C LYS A 211 46.84 -26.24 17.17
N ILE A 212 45.92 -25.66 17.95
CA ILE A 212 45.91 -24.23 18.26
C ILE A 212 47.12 -23.93 19.16
N LYS A 213 48.12 -23.25 18.60
CA LYS A 213 49.18 -22.63 19.41
C LYS A 213 48.59 -21.45 20.16
N LEU A 214 48.46 -21.62 21.47
CA LEU A 214 48.12 -20.59 22.44
C LEU A 214 49.18 -19.47 22.37
N SER A 215 48.85 -18.35 21.72
CA SER A 215 49.62 -17.11 21.84
C SER A 215 48.88 -16.18 22.78
N ALA A 216 49.31 -16.21 24.04
CA ALA A 216 48.90 -15.27 25.07
C ALA A 216 49.46 -13.89 24.73
N ASN A 217 48.59 -12.92 24.46
CA ASN A 217 48.83 -11.51 24.76
C ASN A 217 47.58 -10.66 24.53
N ARG A 218 46.82 -10.43 25.61
CA ARG A 218 46.10 -9.17 25.89
C ARG A 218 45.46 -9.25 27.29
N PRO A 219 45.83 -8.38 28.24
CA PRO A 219 45.07 -8.21 29.46
C PRO A 219 43.86 -7.31 29.19
N ALA A 220 42.65 -7.84 29.36
CA ALA A 220 41.42 -7.07 29.44
C ALA A 220 41.03 -6.90 30.91
N THR A 221 41.12 -5.68 31.42
CA THR A 221 40.59 -5.29 32.73
C THR A 221 39.06 -5.18 32.66
N CYS A 222 38.34 -6.06 33.34
CA CYS A 222 36.89 -5.96 33.54
C CYS A 222 36.55 -4.90 34.60
N GLY A 223 35.93 -3.80 34.17
CA GLY A 223 35.26 -2.84 35.04
C GLY A 223 33.84 -3.31 35.41
N HIS A 224 33.61 -3.47 36.71
CA HIS A 224 32.32 -3.73 37.34
C HIS A 224 31.30 -2.62 37.04
N LYS A 225 30.06 -2.98 36.70
CA LYS A 225 28.89 -2.15 36.97
C LYS A 225 27.88 -2.96 37.80
N LYS A 226 27.69 -2.51 39.03
CA LYS A 226 26.93 -3.12 40.12
C LYS A 226 25.42 -3.07 39.89
N ASP A 227 24.77 -4.19 40.18
CA ASP A 227 23.36 -4.26 40.56
C ASP A 227 23.13 -3.62 41.93
N ARG A 228 22.07 -2.80 42.05
CA ARG A 228 21.39 -2.51 43.32
C ARG A 228 19.90 -2.28 43.08
N ARG A 229 19.09 -3.32 43.30
CA ARG A 229 17.69 -3.17 43.72
C ARG A 229 17.66 -3.27 45.24
N ALA A 230 17.15 -2.23 45.89
CA ALA A 230 16.95 -2.16 47.32
C ALA A 230 15.54 -2.67 47.65
N THR A 231 15.44 -3.63 48.57
CA THR A 231 14.21 -3.97 49.28
C THR A 231 14.46 -3.74 50.77
N ALA A 232 13.50 -3.05 51.39
CA ALA A 232 13.55 -2.45 52.70
C ALA A 232 13.24 -3.43 53.84
N MET A 233 13.93 -3.20 54.96
CA MET A 233 13.47 -3.25 56.36
C MET A 233 12.78 -4.51 56.90
N PHE A 234 13.48 -5.20 57.81
CA PHE A 234 12.91 -5.76 59.04
C PHE A 234 14.00 -5.84 60.11
N LYS A 235 13.79 -5.19 61.26
CA LYS A 235 14.50 -5.49 62.51
C LYS A 235 13.54 -5.25 63.68
N VAL A 236 13.32 -6.37 64.37
CA VAL A 236 12.88 -6.65 65.76
C VAL A 236 12.38 -5.47 66.59
#